data_AF-A0A7S1F604-F1
#
_entry.id   AF-A0A7S1F604-F1
#
_cell.length_a   1.000
_cell.length_b   1.000
_cell.length_c   1.000
_cell.angle_alpha   90.00
_cell.angle_beta   90.00
_cell.angle_gamma   90.00
#
_symmetry.space_group_name_H-M   'P 1'
#
loop_
_entity.id
_entity.type
_entity.pdbx_description
1 polymer ?
#
loop_
_entity_poly.entity_id
_entity_poly.type
_entity_poly.pdbx_seq_one_letter_code
_entity_poly.pdbx_strand_id
1 'polypeptide(L)'
;FGSSLISSCCAFQEFSSCSDMALRSEHDGQGGEDEFRHAKLRAGSLCFRHNIGGEHRVEILLVSRRSAKESYTIPAGKFDSDADLDMVACASRETQEEAGVDCERIADLGWYESRSKTNEKVQTKYFLMLCVRE
;
A
#
# COMPACT_ATOMS: atom_id res chain seq x y z
N PHE A 1 6.08 20.71 -28.64
CA PHE A 1 5.02 19.79 -28.17
C PHE A 1 5.70 18.48 -27.80
N GLY A 2 6.42 18.38 -26.70
CA GLY A 2 5.90 18.47 -25.33
C GLY A 2 5.80 17.05 -24.74
N SER A 3 6.88 16.27 -24.85
CA SER A 3 7.00 14.93 -24.26
C SER A 3 7.27 15.08 -22.77
N SER A 4 6.21 15.01 -21.96
CA SER A 4 6.35 14.85 -20.52
C SER A 4 6.91 13.46 -20.23
N LEU A 5 8.14 13.45 -19.74
CA LEU A 5 8.82 12.30 -19.19
C LEU A 5 8.03 11.78 -17.98
N ILE A 6 7.32 10.67 -18.15
CA ILE A 6 6.83 9.87 -17.02
C ILE A 6 8.07 9.19 -16.42
N SER A 7 8.74 9.91 -15.53
CA SER A 7 9.78 9.36 -14.66
C SER A 7 9.11 8.81 -13.40
N SER A 8 8.33 7.73 -13.56
CA SER A 8 7.93 6.90 -12.41
C SER A 8 8.77 5.63 -12.47
N CYS A 9 9.77 5.54 -11.59
CA CYS A 9 10.58 4.35 -11.42
C CYS A 9 9.71 3.28 -10.71
N CYS A 10 8.83 2.62 -11.47
CA CYS A 10 8.15 1.40 -11.05
C CYS A 10 9.16 0.25 -11.12
N ALA A 11 9.31 -0.50 -10.03
CA ALA A 11 10.17 -1.68 -10.01
C ALA A 11 9.34 -2.87 -9.51
N PHE A 12 9.25 -3.90 -10.36
CA PHE A 12 8.75 -5.21 -9.97
C PHE A 12 9.95 -6.01 -9.40
N GLN A 13 9.82 -6.56 -8.18
CA GLN A 13 10.90 -7.30 -7.52
C GLN A 13 10.52 -8.75 -7.22
N GLU A 14 11.49 -9.65 -7.33
CA GLU A 14 11.44 -11.05 -6.88
C GLU A 14 11.78 -11.13 -5.38
N PHE A 15 11.01 -11.89 -4.58
CA PHE A 15 11.24 -12.00 -3.13
C PHE A 15 11.90 -13.32 -2.73
N SER A 16 12.97 -13.20 -1.92
CA SER A 16 13.50 -14.23 -1.03
C SER A 16 13.25 -13.81 0.43
N SER A 17 12.76 -14.74 1.24
CA SER A 17 12.32 -14.53 2.62
C SER A 17 13.48 -14.26 3.57
N CYS A 18 13.39 -13.22 4.40
CA CYS A 18 14.24 -13.05 5.58
C CYS A 18 13.39 -12.68 6.81
N SER A 19 13.54 -13.47 7.85
CA SER A 19 12.81 -13.44 9.13
C SER A 19 13.59 -12.69 10.23
N ASP A 20 12.90 -12.44 11.36
CA ASP A 20 13.38 -12.02 12.71
C ASP A 20 13.83 -10.57 12.91
N MET A 21 13.72 -9.89 14.06
CA MET A 21 13.18 -10.05 15.44
C MET A 21 13.14 -8.59 15.99
N ALA A 22 12.33 -8.12 16.95
CA ALA A 22 12.45 -8.42 18.38
C ALA A 22 11.40 -7.65 19.24
N LEU A 23 11.27 -8.16 20.47
CA LEU A 23 10.36 -7.87 21.59
C LEU A 23 10.64 -6.60 22.44
N ARG A 24 9.66 -6.35 23.35
CA ARG A 24 9.65 -5.63 24.66
C ARG A 24 9.15 -4.17 24.60
N SER A 25 8.35 -3.64 25.54
CA SER A 25 8.10 -3.97 26.95
C SER A 25 6.74 -3.43 27.41
N GLU A 26 6.16 -4.05 28.43
CA GLU A 26 4.97 -3.59 29.18
C GLU A 26 5.27 -2.33 30.00
N HIS A 27 4.28 -1.44 30.11
CA HIS A 27 4.16 -0.43 31.17
C HIS A 27 2.68 -0.09 31.36
N ASP A 28 2.17 -0.39 32.55
CA ASP A 28 0.86 0.00 33.04
C ASP A 28 0.79 1.52 33.25
N GLY A 29 -0.26 2.15 32.72
CA GLY A 29 -0.58 3.56 32.92
C GLY A 29 -2.07 3.79 32.75
N GLN A 30 -2.80 3.80 33.87
CA GLN A 30 -4.20 4.21 33.96
C GLN A 30 -4.33 5.73 33.72
N GLY A 31 -5.30 6.13 32.90
CA GLY A 31 -5.86 7.49 32.92
C GLY A 31 -6.20 8.08 31.55
N GLY A 32 -7.47 8.46 31.37
CA GLY A 32 -7.86 9.49 30.41
C GLY A 32 -8.91 9.08 29.38
N GLU A 33 -10.18 9.18 29.75
CA GLU A 33 -11.32 9.19 28.84
C GLU A 33 -11.31 10.47 27.97
N ASP A 34 -10.46 10.57 26.93
CA ASP A 34 -10.64 11.55 25.82
C ASP A 34 -9.73 11.32 24.58
N GLU A 35 -9.40 10.07 24.20
CA GLU A 35 -8.50 9.83 23.05
C GLU A 35 -9.02 8.79 22.04
N PHE A 36 -10.31 8.87 21.68
CA PHE A 36 -10.76 8.33 20.39
C PHE A 36 -10.23 9.21 19.25
N ARG A 37 -8.90 9.30 19.11
CA ARG A 37 -8.30 9.70 17.85
C ARG A 37 -8.65 8.63 16.84
N HIS A 38 -9.61 8.93 15.98
CA HIS A 38 -10.02 8.08 14.88
C HIS A 38 -8.75 7.59 14.17
N ALA A 39 -8.53 6.27 14.16
CA ALA A 39 -7.36 5.69 13.51
C ALA A 39 -7.31 6.18 12.06
N LYS A 40 -6.13 6.59 11.59
CA LYS A 40 -5.98 7.03 10.20
C LYS A 40 -6.19 5.83 9.29
N LEU A 41 -7.29 5.83 8.53
CA LEU A 41 -7.64 4.77 7.59
C LEU A 41 -6.88 4.94 6.29
N ARG A 42 -6.34 3.83 5.79
CA ARG A 42 -5.62 3.74 4.53
C ARG A 42 -6.04 2.49 3.76
N ALA A 43 -5.91 2.53 2.44
CA ALA A 43 -6.07 1.34 1.61
C ALA A 43 -4.83 1.14 0.74
N GLY A 44 -4.50 -0.11 0.42
CA GLY A 44 -3.37 -0.45 -0.45
C GLY A 44 -3.64 -1.65 -1.35
N SER A 45 -2.92 -1.70 -2.46
CA SER A 45 -3.08 -2.71 -3.50
C SER A 45 -1.83 -3.55 -3.63
N LEU A 46 -1.90 -4.83 -3.23
CA LEU A 46 -0.93 -5.83 -3.65
C LEU A 46 -1.26 -6.21 -5.11
N CYS A 47 -0.90 -5.31 -6.02
CA CYS A 47 -1.19 -5.43 -7.44
C CYS A 47 -0.17 -6.36 -8.11
N PHE A 48 -0.65 -7.35 -8.84
CA PHE A 48 0.19 -8.26 -9.60
C PHE A 48 -0.21 -8.30 -11.07
N ARG A 49 0.74 -8.68 -11.92
CA ARG A 49 0.49 -9.03 -13.32
C ARG A 49 1.06 -10.41 -13.65
N HIS A 50 0.44 -11.08 -14.61
CA HIS A 50 0.91 -12.34 -15.16
C HIS A 50 1.37 -12.14 -16.60
N ASN A 51 2.59 -12.59 -16.90
CA ASN A 51 3.09 -12.58 -18.27
C ASN A 51 2.64 -13.86 -18.98
N ILE A 52 1.81 -13.74 -20.02
CA ILE A 52 1.25 -14.90 -20.75
C ILE A 52 2.30 -15.50 -21.74
N GLY A 53 3.49 -14.90 -21.84
CA GLY A 53 4.45 -15.13 -22.91
C GLY A 53 5.59 -16.14 -22.71
N GLY A 54 5.64 -16.96 -21.64
CA GLY A 54 6.57 -18.11 -21.62
C GLY A 54 7.14 -18.57 -20.29
N GLU A 55 7.06 -17.77 -19.23
CA GLU A 55 7.36 -18.22 -17.86
C GLU A 55 6.24 -17.77 -16.92
N HIS A 56 5.75 -18.69 -16.08
CA HIS A 56 4.77 -18.40 -15.03
C HIS A 56 5.38 -17.53 -13.93
N ARG A 57 5.69 -16.27 -14.25
CA ARG A 57 6.19 -15.29 -13.30
C ARG A 57 5.05 -14.40 -12.83
N VAL A 58 4.92 -14.31 -11.52
CA VAL A 58 4.07 -13.33 -10.86
C VAL A 58 4.95 -12.13 -10.56
N GLU A 59 4.59 -10.98 -11.10
CA GLU A 59 5.29 -9.73 -10.83
C GLU A 59 4.41 -8.88 -9.90
N ILE A 60 4.95 -8.43 -8.76
CA ILE A 60 4.26 -7.54 -7.80
C ILE A 60 4.70 -6.08 -7.97
N LEU A 61 3.73 -5.17 -8.09
CA LEU A 61 3.95 -3.74 -8.21
C LEU A 61 4.44 -3.15 -6.89
N LEU A 62 5.59 -2.47 -6.94
CA LEU A 62 6.08 -1.62 -5.86
C LEU A 62 6.37 -0.22 -6.38
N VAL A 63 6.12 0.79 -5.55
CA VAL A 63 6.42 2.20 -5.83
C VAL A 63 7.56 2.69 -4.94
N SER A 64 8.41 3.55 -5.50
CA SER A 64 9.54 4.14 -4.77
C SER A 64 9.08 5.28 -3.86
N ARG A 65 9.60 5.33 -2.63
CA ARG A 65 9.28 6.41 -1.70
C ARG A 65 10.18 7.61 -1.98
N ARG A 66 9.59 8.77 -2.32
CA ARG A 66 10.34 10.03 -2.53
C ARG A 66 11.23 10.42 -1.35
N SER A 67 10.84 10.06 -0.13
CA SER A 67 11.54 10.42 1.12
C SER A 67 12.67 9.46 1.51
N ALA A 68 12.82 8.32 0.84
CA ALA A 68 13.84 7.32 1.13
C ALA A 68 14.29 6.66 -0.17
N LYS A 69 15.43 7.11 -0.69
CA LYS A 69 16.07 6.52 -1.88
C LYS A 69 16.31 5.02 -1.60
N GLU A 70 16.00 4.16 -2.57
CA GLU A 70 16.08 2.68 -2.45
C GLU A 70 15.04 2.03 -1.50
N SER A 71 14.02 2.78 -1.07
CA SER A 71 12.87 2.22 -0.35
C SER A 71 11.68 2.05 -1.29
N TYR A 72 11.16 0.83 -1.33
CA TYR A 72 9.99 0.45 -2.10
C TYR A 72 8.83 0.12 -1.17
N THR A 73 7.61 0.36 -1.63
CA THR A 73 6.40 0.08 -0.86
C THR A 73 5.27 -0.36 -1.77
N ILE A 74 4.31 -1.05 -1.18
CA ILE A 74 3.02 -1.30 -1.81
C ILE A 74 2.31 0.05 -2.01
N PRO A 75 1.73 0.32 -3.19
CA PRO A 75 0.91 1.51 -3.40
C PRO A 75 -0.22 1.55 -2.38
N ALA A 76 -0.29 2.65 -1.64
CA ALA A 76 -1.28 2.80 -0.58
C ALA A 76 -1.39 4.25 -0.12
N GLY A 77 -2.61 4.72 0.11
CA GLY A 77 -2.84 6.08 0.58
C GLY A 77 -4.02 6.21 1.52
N LYS A 78 -4.43 7.45 1.75
CA LYS A 78 -5.42 7.79 2.78
C LYS A 78 -6.82 7.59 2.20
N PHE A 79 -7.70 6.97 3.00
CA PHE A 79 -9.11 6.93 2.66
C PHE A 79 -9.71 8.34 2.75
N ASP A 80 -10.35 8.77 1.67
CA ASP A 80 -11.04 10.05 1.57
C ASP A 80 -12.56 9.81 1.43
N SER A 81 -13.33 10.16 2.46
CA SER A 81 -14.77 9.91 2.48
C SER A 81 -15.57 10.69 1.42
N ASP A 82 -14.98 11.76 0.86
CA ASP A 82 -15.65 12.59 -0.15
C ASP A 82 -15.37 12.09 -1.58
N ALA A 83 -14.26 11.34 -1.77
CA ALA A 83 -13.82 10.84 -3.08
C ALA A 83 -13.96 9.31 -3.23
N ASP A 84 -13.80 8.56 -2.13
CA ASP A 84 -13.74 7.11 -2.13
C ASP A 84 -15.09 6.51 -1.68
N LEU A 85 -15.70 5.70 -2.56
CA LEU A 85 -16.94 4.97 -2.23
C LEU A 85 -16.72 3.90 -1.15
N ASP A 86 -15.57 3.25 -1.18
CA ASP A 86 -15.14 2.26 -0.20
C ASP A 86 -13.60 2.10 -0.19
N MET A 87 -13.09 1.21 0.66
CA MET A 87 -11.65 0.96 0.77
C MET A 87 -11.04 0.37 -0.52
N VAL A 88 -11.83 -0.31 -1.35
CA VAL A 88 -11.35 -0.87 -2.62
C VAL A 88 -11.14 0.26 -3.62
N ALA A 89 -12.12 1.18 -3.73
CA ALA A 89 -12.02 2.37 -4.56
C ALA A 89 -10.81 3.23 -4.18
N CYS A 90 -10.55 3.40 -2.88
CA CYS A 90 -9.36 4.06 -2.38
C CYS A 90 -8.06 3.37 -2.85
N ALA A 91 -7.96 2.05 -2.70
CA ALA A 91 -6.77 1.30 -3.13
C ALA A 91 -6.53 1.41 -4.65
N SER A 92 -7.60 1.33 -5.45
CA SER A 92 -7.51 1.49 -6.91
C SER A 92 -7.09 2.92 -7.30
N ARG A 93 -7.69 3.94 -6.68
CA ARG A 93 -7.34 5.36 -6.92
C ARG A 93 -5.87 5.63 -6.60
N GLU A 94 -5.39 5.22 -5.43
CA GLU A 94 -4.00 5.42 -5.01
C GLU A 94 -3.01 4.67 -5.91
N THR A 95 -3.35 3.47 -6.36
CA THR A 95 -2.53 2.71 -7.32
C THR A 95 -2.43 3.45 -8.66
N GLN A 96 -3.54 4.01 -9.13
CA GLN A 96 -3.56 4.82 -10.35
C GLN A 96 -2.74 6.11 -10.20
N GLU A 97 -2.85 6.81 -9.06
CA GLU A 97 -2.13 8.06 -8.81
C GLU A 97 -0.61 7.85 -8.66
N GLU A 98 -0.19 6.79 -7.97
CA GLU A 98 1.24 6.53 -7.69
C GLU A 98 1.97 5.82 -8.83
N ALA A 99 1.28 4.95 -9.58
CA ALA A 99 1.90 4.09 -10.60
C ALA A 99 1.29 4.20 -12.00
N GLY A 100 0.12 4.84 -12.16
CA GLY A 100 -0.59 4.89 -13.45
C GLY A 100 -1.29 3.58 -13.83
N VAL A 101 -1.42 2.63 -12.89
CA VAL A 101 -1.92 1.27 -13.16
C VAL A 101 -3.38 1.12 -12.74
N ASP A 102 -4.23 0.74 -13.69
CA ASP A 102 -5.59 0.32 -13.39
C ASP A 102 -5.59 -1.14 -12.97
N CYS A 103 -6.33 -1.45 -11.91
CA CYS A 103 -6.37 -2.78 -11.33
C CYS A 103 -7.76 -3.19 -10.85
N GLU A 104 -8.02 -4.50 -10.87
CA GLU A 104 -9.27 -5.11 -10.43
C GLU A 104 -9.04 -5.93 -9.15
N ARG A 105 -9.96 -5.79 -8.18
CA ARG A 105 -9.88 -6.52 -6.91
C ARG A 105 -10.14 -8.01 -7.12
N ILE A 106 -9.18 -8.83 -6.70
CA ILE A 106 -9.28 -10.29 -6.65
C ILE A 106 -9.72 -10.76 -5.26
N ALA A 107 -9.07 -10.27 -4.19
CA ALA A 107 -9.35 -10.71 -2.83
C ALA A 107 -9.10 -9.60 -1.79
N ASP A 108 -9.75 -9.74 -0.63
CA ASP A 108 -9.47 -8.97 0.58
C ASP A 108 -8.36 -9.68 1.36
N LEU A 109 -7.26 -8.98 1.64
CA LEU A 109 -6.13 -9.51 2.41
C LEU A 109 -6.20 -9.15 3.90
N GLY A 110 -7.18 -8.33 4.28
CA GLY A 110 -7.41 -7.92 5.65
C GLY A 110 -6.76 -6.59 6.05
N TRP A 111 -6.82 -6.34 7.36
CA TRP A 111 -6.31 -5.12 7.97
C TRP A 111 -4.90 -5.34 8.54
N TYR A 112 -4.03 -4.38 8.27
CA TYR A 112 -2.71 -4.25 8.89
C TYR A 112 -2.67 -3.00 9.76
N GLU A 113 -2.27 -3.16 11.01
CA GLU A 113 -2.12 -2.04 11.95
C GLU A 113 -0.66 -1.60 12.02
N SER A 114 -0.43 -0.30 11.97
CA SER A 114 0.89 0.30 12.14
C SER A 114 0.81 1.60 12.94
N ARG A 115 1.96 2.20 13.21
CA ARG A 115 2.07 3.49 13.88
C ARG A 115 2.74 4.50 12.94
N SER A 116 2.21 5.71 12.91
CA SER A 116 2.83 6.82 12.19
C SER A 116 4.14 7.24 12.87
N LYS A 117 4.90 8.13 12.20
CA LYS A 117 6.09 8.77 12.80
C LYS A 117 5.77 9.57 14.08
N THR A 118 4.52 10.01 14.22
CA THR A 118 3.98 10.75 15.37
C THR A 118 3.29 9.83 16.40
N ASN A 119 3.50 8.51 16.30
CA ASN A 119 2.93 7.49 17.19
C ASN A 119 1.39 7.35 17.13
N GLU A 120 0.74 7.91 16.10
CA GLU A 120 -0.70 7.75 15.90
C GLU A 120 -1.00 6.38 15.27
N LYS A 121 -2.13 5.77 15.64
CA LYS A 121 -2.59 4.51 15.06
C LYS A 121 -2.99 4.70 13.60
N VAL A 122 -2.46 3.84 12.73
CA VAL A 122 -2.79 3.78 11.30
C VAL A 122 -3.31 2.37 10.99
N GLN A 123 -4.47 2.28 10.36
CA GLN A 123 -5.04 1.02 9.90
C GLN A 123 -5.06 1.02 8.37
N THR A 124 -4.33 0.09 7.76
CA THR A 124 -4.28 -0.08 6.31
C THR A 124 -5.00 -1.34 5.91
N LYS A 125 -6.01 -1.25 5.05
CA LYS A 125 -6.67 -2.40 4.45
C LYS A 125 -5.97 -2.76 3.14
N TYR A 126 -5.54 -4.01 2.99
CA TYR A 126 -4.88 -4.47 1.77
C TYR A 126 -5.81 -5.35 0.94
N PHE A 127 -5.67 -5.22 -0.37
CA PHE A 127 -6.37 -6.05 -1.34
C PHE A 127 -5.37 -6.68 -2.30
N LEU A 128 -5.63 -7.92 -2.69
CA LEU A 128 -4.97 -8.54 -3.83
C LEU A 128 -5.67 -8.03 -5.08
N MET A 129 -4.91 -7.44 -6.01
CA MET A 129 -5.46 -6.87 -7.23
C MET A 129 -4.70 -7.34 -8.47
N LEU A 130 -5.40 -7.48 -9.59
CA LEU A 130 -4.84 -7.82 -10.89
C LEU A 130 -4.67 -6.54 -11.71
N CYS A 131 -3.48 -6.32 -12.27
CA CYS A 131 -3.24 -5.27 -13.26
C CYS A 131 -4.05 -5.55 -14.53
N VAL A 132 -4.86 -4.58 -14.97
CA VAL A 132 -5.67 -4.69 -16.20
C VAL A 132 -5.26 -3.69 -17.27
N ARG A 133 -4.61 -2.57 -16.90
CA ARG A 133 -4.05 -1.56 -17.84
C ARG A 133 -2.91 -0.77 -17.19
N GLU A 134 -1.93 -0.38 -18.00
CA GLU A 134 -0.75 0.44 -17.64
C GLU A 134 -0.62 1.64 -18.59
#